data_AF-A0A8J4V8T0-F1
#
_entry.id   AF-A0A8J4V8T0-F1
#
_cell.length_a   1.000
_cell.length_b   1.000
_cell.length_c   1.000
_cell.angle_alpha   90.00
_cell.angle_beta   90.00
_cell.angle_gamma   90.00
#
_symmetry.space_group_name_H-M   'P 1'
#
loop_
_entity.id
_entity.type
_entity.pdbx_description
1 polymer ?
#
loop_
_entity_poly.entity_id
_entity_poly.type
_entity_poly.pdbx_seq_one_letter_code
_entity_poly.pdbx_strand_id
1 'polypeptide(L)'
;MNFNEIVQQNLQQQLQQQQLEQQRQNELKEQQFRQQMESELQKQQAPADENWIAFEMTVNRIFREWTALQLALTNEWGGRATREAAEEMKQDVLDLFLMGKPVYTDQIEAILDESLSQDLNTVAEDGSYKQVAQLIIQCFNFCVHGQYNEINNLLGPETASSVKNCIKIGNDDDDDVSEMGDDSEMMDDDDDMMDDGKETIKKYSEPDEDGWVTVQKK
;
A
#
# COMPACT_ATOMS: atom_id res chain seq x y z
N MET A 1 47.12 -71.69 12.59
CA MET A 1 45.77 -71.11 12.76
C MET A 1 44.78 -72.24 12.64
N ASN A 2 43.91 -72.41 13.63
CA ASN A 2 43.00 -73.55 13.71
C ASN A 2 41.82 -73.33 12.74
N PHE A 3 41.46 -74.31 11.91
CA PHE A 3 40.38 -74.17 10.92
C PHE A 3 39.06 -73.70 11.55
N ASN A 4 38.82 -74.12 12.79
CA ASN A 4 37.64 -73.75 13.57
C ASN A 4 37.63 -72.26 13.98
N GLU A 5 38.79 -71.66 14.24
CA GLU A 5 38.91 -70.22 14.55
C GLU A 5 38.65 -69.37 13.32
N ILE A 6 39.14 -69.78 12.15
CA ILE A 6 38.91 -69.08 10.88
C ILE A 6 37.42 -69.06 10.54
N VAL A 7 36.71 -70.18 10.75
CA VAL A 7 35.26 -70.27 10.52
C VAL A 7 34.48 -69.39 11.50
N GLN A 8 34.84 -69.39 12.79
CA GLN A 8 34.21 -68.49 13.78
C GLN A 8 34.46 -67.01 13.46
N GLN A 9 35.68 -66.66 13.06
CA GLN A 9 36.05 -65.28 12.75
C GLN A 9 35.29 -64.77 11.52
N ASN A 10 35.16 -65.59 10.47
CA ASN A 10 34.35 -65.27 9.29
C ASN A 10 32.86 -65.11 9.64
N LEU A 11 32.31 -65.97 10.50
CA LEU A 11 30.92 -65.88 10.94
C LEU A 11 30.66 -64.61 11.77
N GLN A 12 31.59 -64.26 12.66
CA GLN A 12 31.50 -63.05 13.47
C GLN A 12 31.62 -61.79 12.61
N GLN A 13 32.51 -61.80 11.61
CA GLN A 13 32.65 -60.69 10.66
C GLN A 13 31.39 -60.52 9.80
N GLN A 14 30.74 -61.62 9.40
CA GLN A 14 29.47 -61.58 8.67
C GLN A 14 28.33 -60.99 9.51
N LEU A 15 28.22 -61.41 10.78
CA LEU A 15 27.25 -60.83 11.73
C LEU A 15 27.46 -59.33 11.94
N GLN A 16 28.72 -58.90 12.05
CA GLN A 16 29.05 -57.49 12.20
C GLN A 16 28.69 -56.67 10.96
N GLN A 17 28.95 -57.18 9.76
CA GLN A 17 28.53 -56.54 8.50
C GLN A 17 27.00 -56.41 8.42
N GLN A 18 26.26 -57.44 8.83
CA GLN A 18 24.80 -57.40 8.82
C GLN A 18 24.24 -56.34 9.79
N GLN A 19 24.80 -56.22 11.00
CA GLN A 19 24.40 -55.18 11.95
C GLN A 19 24.73 -53.77 11.43
N LEU A 20 25.91 -53.58 10.85
CA LEU A 20 26.31 -52.30 10.26
C LEU A 20 25.36 -51.90 9.13
N GLU A 21 24.98 -52.85 8.29
CA GLU A 21 24.05 -52.60 7.18
C GLU A 21 22.64 -52.29 7.67
N GLN A 22 22.20 -52.95 8.75
CA GLN A 22 20.94 -52.64 9.42
C GLN A 22 20.96 -51.25 10.08
N GLN A 23 22.07 -50.85 10.70
CA GLN A 23 22.26 -49.50 11.23
C GLN A 23 22.19 -48.47 10.10
N ARG A 24 22.92 -48.69 9.01
CA ARG A 24 22.91 -47.79 7.85
C ARG A 24 21.51 -47.64 7.26
N GLN A 25 20.75 -48.74 7.19
CA GLN A 25 19.34 -48.72 6.75
C GLN A 25 18.45 -47.95 7.72
N ASN A 26 18.64 -48.12 9.03
CA ASN A 26 17.88 -47.38 10.04
C ASN A 26 18.21 -45.88 9.99
N GLU A 27 19.49 -45.52 9.85
CA GLU A 27 19.94 -44.13 9.66
C GLU A 27 19.37 -43.54 8.38
N LEU A 28 19.39 -44.27 7.26
CA LEU A 28 18.78 -43.83 6.01
C LEU A 28 17.28 -43.62 6.14
N LYS A 29 16.58 -44.53 6.84
CA LYS A 29 15.15 -44.38 7.13
C LYS A 29 14.89 -43.18 8.01
N GLU A 30 15.71 -42.96 9.03
CA GLU A 30 15.57 -41.82 9.92
C GLU A 30 15.87 -40.51 9.20
N GLN A 31 16.89 -40.48 8.34
CA GLN A 31 17.18 -39.35 7.46
C GLN A 31 16.05 -39.08 6.46
N GLN A 32 15.50 -40.13 5.84
CA GLN A 32 14.35 -40.00 4.95
C GLN A 32 13.12 -39.48 5.68
N PHE A 33 12.87 -39.96 6.91
CA PHE A 33 11.77 -39.49 7.73
C PHE A 33 11.95 -38.01 8.13
N ARG A 34 13.16 -37.62 8.53
CA ARG A 34 13.51 -36.20 8.80
C ARG A 34 13.31 -35.33 7.57
N GLN A 35 13.81 -35.74 6.41
CA GLN A 35 13.62 -35.03 5.15
C GLN A 35 12.14 -34.93 4.76
N GLN A 36 11.36 -36.01 4.91
CA GLN A 36 9.92 -35.97 4.66
C GLN A 36 9.23 -34.97 5.58
N MET A 37 9.52 -35.00 6.88
CA MET A 37 8.95 -34.09 7.86
C MET A 37 9.28 -32.63 7.55
N GLU A 38 10.53 -32.32 7.20
CA GLU A 38 10.94 -30.97 6.77
C GLU A 38 10.21 -30.54 5.50
N SER A 39 10.10 -31.43 4.50
CA SER A 39 9.39 -31.12 3.24
C SER A 39 7.90 -30.85 3.46
N GLU A 40 7.28 -31.52 4.44
CA GLU A 40 5.86 -31.39 4.75
C GLU A 40 5.59 -30.12 5.56
N LEU A 41 6.49 -29.74 6.47
CA LEU A 41 6.46 -28.45 7.16
C LEU A 41 6.56 -27.31 6.14
N GLN A 42 7.50 -27.40 5.20
CA GLN A 42 7.71 -26.38 4.17
C GLN A 42 6.48 -26.20 3.27
N LYS A 43 5.81 -27.30 2.89
CA LYS A 43 4.58 -27.26 2.10
C LYS A 43 3.40 -26.62 2.82
N GLN A 44 3.32 -26.72 4.14
CA GLN A 44 2.27 -26.07 4.92
C GLN A 44 2.54 -24.56 5.11
N GLN A 45 3.81 -24.16 5.15
CA GLN A 45 4.21 -22.77 5.38
C GLN A 45 4.22 -21.93 4.10
N ALA A 46 4.66 -22.50 2.98
CA ALA A 46 4.76 -21.80 1.69
C ALA A 46 3.46 -21.09 1.22
N PRO A 47 2.25 -21.69 1.28
CA PRO A 47 1.05 -21.00 0.85
C PRO A 47 0.66 -19.86 1.80
N ALA A 48 1.02 -19.95 3.09
CA ALA A 48 0.78 -18.86 4.04
C ALA A 48 1.68 -17.66 3.73
N ASP A 49 2.95 -17.91 3.41
CA ASP A 49 3.91 -16.85 3.05
C ASP A 49 3.54 -16.17 1.72
N GLU A 50 3.16 -16.93 0.68
CA GLU A 50 2.73 -16.36 -0.60
C GLU A 50 1.44 -15.53 -0.47
N ASN A 51 0.44 -16.05 0.25
CA ASN A 51 -0.81 -15.33 0.49
C ASN A 51 -0.57 -14.07 1.33
N TRP A 52 0.36 -14.13 2.30
CA TRP A 52 0.75 -13.00 3.11
C TRP A 52 1.43 -11.90 2.28
N ILE A 53 2.41 -12.27 1.44
CA ILE A 53 3.08 -11.32 0.54
C ILE A 53 2.04 -10.66 -0.39
N ALA A 54 1.13 -11.43 -0.97
CA ALA A 54 0.09 -10.89 -1.83
C ALA A 54 -0.89 -9.97 -1.07
N PHE A 55 -1.23 -10.31 0.17
CA PHE A 55 -2.03 -9.45 1.04
C PHE A 55 -1.30 -8.15 1.34
N GLU A 56 -0.03 -8.19 1.70
CA GLU A 56 0.77 -6.99 1.97
C GLU A 56 0.80 -6.07 0.75
N MET A 57 1.06 -6.62 -0.44
CA MET A 57 1.05 -5.87 -1.70
C MET A 57 -0.32 -5.23 -1.97
N THR A 58 -1.40 -5.94 -1.66
CA THR A 58 -2.77 -5.43 -1.82
C THR A 58 -3.05 -4.29 -0.85
N VAL A 59 -2.70 -4.43 0.43
CA VAL A 59 -2.86 -3.36 1.43
C VAL A 59 -2.08 -2.12 1.02
N ASN A 60 -0.80 -2.27 0.62
CA ASN A 60 0.00 -1.16 0.10
C ASN A 60 -0.71 -0.43 -1.05
N ARG A 61 -1.35 -1.18 -1.95
CA ARG A 61 -2.07 -0.60 -3.08
C ARG A 61 -3.32 0.16 -2.64
N ILE A 62 -4.12 -0.40 -1.74
CA ILE A 62 -5.30 0.26 -1.16
C ILE A 62 -4.92 1.60 -0.52
N PHE A 63 -3.85 1.62 0.29
CA PHE A 63 -3.35 2.83 0.93
C PHE A 63 -2.86 3.88 -0.09
N ARG A 64 -2.30 3.46 -1.23
CA ARG A 64 -1.90 4.38 -2.32
C ARG A 64 -3.09 4.96 -3.08
N GLU A 65 -4.18 4.21 -3.20
CA GLU A 65 -5.42 4.66 -3.87
C GLU A 65 -6.33 5.47 -2.93
N TRP A 66 -6.13 5.38 -1.62
CA TRP A 66 -6.91 6.13 -0.65
C TRP A 66 -6.59 7.62 -0.68
N THR A 67 -7.49 8.39 -1.31
CA THR A 67 -7.33 9.83 -1.53
C THR A 67 -7.09 10.61 -0.24
N ALA A 68 -7.77 10.29 0.86
CA ALA A 68 -7.60 10.99 2.14
C ALA A 68 -6.16 10.87 2.63
N LEU A 69 -5.58 9.67 2.58
CA LEU A 69 -4.18 9.44 2.97
C LEU A 69 -3.20 10.12 2.01
N GLN A 70 -3.45 10.06 0.70
CA GLN A 70 -2.61 10.73 -0.30
C GLN A 70 -2.63 12.26 -0.14
N LEU A 71 -3.78 12.85 0.18
CA LEU A 71 -3.90 14.27 0.48
C LEU A 71 -3.19 14.63 1.79
N ALA A 72 -3.32 13.80 2.83
CA ALA A 72 -2.59 14.00 4.08
C ALA A 72 -1.08 13.99 3.86
N LEU A 73 -0.57 13.04 3.07
CA LEU A 73 0.85 12.94 2.69
C LEU A 73 1.33 14.11 1.84
N THR A 74 0.53 14.55 0.86
CA THR A 74 0.90 15.65 -0.05
C THR A 74 0.95 16.99 0.68
N ASN A 75 0.03 17.21 1.61
CA ASN A 75 -0.08 18.45 2.37
C ASN A 75 0.67 18.40 3.71
N GLU A 76 1.33 17.29 4.03
CA GLU A 76 2.01 17.05 5.31
C GLU A 76 1.14 17.45 6.52
N TRP A 77 -0.12 16.97 6.57
CA TRP A 77 -1.06 17.34 7.63
C TRP A 77 -0.58 16.97 9.05
N GLY A 78 0.33 15.97 9.17
CA GLY A 78 1.07 15.62 10.39
C GLY A 78 2.52 16.14 10.45
N GLY A 79 2.88 17.08 9.58
CA GLY A 79 4.26 17.60 9.44
C GLY A 79 5.25 16.56 8.92
N ARG A 80 6.51 16.63 9.38
CA ARG A 80 7.59 15.74 8.91
C ARG A 80 7.38 14.26 9.23
N ALA A 81 6.52 13.95 10.20
CA ALA A 81 6.19 12.59 10.61
C ALA A 81 5.03 11.97 9.80
N THR A 82 4.34 12.73 8.94
CA THR A 82 3.17 12.26 8.17
C THR A 82 3.46 10.96 7.40
N ARG A 83 4.68 10.83 6.84
CA ARG A 83 5.09 9.63 6.11
C ARG A 83 5.31 8.42 7.02
N GLU A 84 5.95 8.65 8.17
CA GLU A 84 6.21 7.60 9.16
C GLU A 84 4.89 7.10 9.75
N ALA A 85 3.98 8.02 10.11
CA ALA A 85 2.63 7.71 10.55
C ALA A 85 1.83 6.86 9.55
N ALA A 86 1.92 7.18 8.25
CA ALA A 86 1.25 6.38 7.22
C ALA A 86 1.82 4.96 7.09
N GLU A 87 3.14 4.81 7.26
CA GLU A 87 3.80 3.51 7.27
C GLU A 87 3.46 2.71 8.55
N GLU A 88 3.38 3.38 9.70
CA GLU A 88 2.98 2.80 10.99
C GLU A 88 1.52 2.32 10.96
N MET A 89 0.59 3.15 10.48
CA MET A 89 -0.82 2.76 10.29
C MET A 89 -0.96 1.51 9.41
N LYS A 90 -0.18 1.42 8.33
CA LYS A 90 -0.15 0.22 7.49
C LYS A 90 0.36 -0.99 8.29
N GLN A 91 1.42 -0.81 9.07
CA GLN A 91 2.01 -1.88 9.87
C GLN A 91 1.05 -2.39 10.95
N ASP A 92 0.33 -1.51 11.64
CA ASP A 92 -0.67 -1.87 12.65
C ASP A 92 -1.80 -2.71 12.05
N VAL A 93 -2.25 -2.36 10.85
CA VAL A 93 -3.24 -3.16 10.12
C VAL A 93 -2.69 -4.54 9.81
N LEU A 94 -1.43 -4.66 9.35
CA LEU A 94 -0.82 -5.96 9.08
C LEU A 94 -0.65 -6.80 10.35
N ASP A 95 -0.19 -6.19 11.44
CA ASP A 95 0.03 -6.87 12.73
C ASP A 95 -1.27 -7.43 13.31
N LEU A 96 -2.40 -6.76 13.08
CA LEU A 96 -3.75 -7.25 13.39
C LEU A 96 -4.04 -8.62 12.75
N PHE A 97 -3.66 -8.81 11.49
CA PHE A 97 -3.84 -10.08 10.78
C PHE A 97 -2.82 -11.14 11.23
N LEU A 98 -1.62 -10.74 11.65
CA LEU A 98 -0.60 -11.64 12.19
C LEU A 98 -0.97 -12.21 13.56
N MET A 99 -1.80 -11.51 14.35
CA MET A 99 -2.25 -11.96 15.66
C MET A 99 -3.11 -13.25 15.64
N GLY A 100 -3.52 -13.75 14.46
CA GLY A 100 -4.26 -15.01 14.32
C GLY A 100 -5.68 -14.99 14.91
N LYS A 101 -6.21 -13.79 15.19
CA LYS A 101 -7.58 -13.57 15.65
C LYS A 101 -8.49 -13.25 14.45
N PRO A 102 -9.80 -13.50 14.54
CA PRO A 102 -10.72 -12.99 13.54
C PRO A 102 -10.66 -11.46 13.53
N VAL A 103 -10.12 -10.91 12.45
CA VAL A 103 -10.09 -9.46 12.21
C VAL A 103 -11.47 -9.06 11.67
N TYR A 104 -12.07 -8.07 12.31
CA TYR A 104 -13.37 -7.52 11.95
C TYR A 104 -13.20 -6.10 11.45
N THR A 105 -14.14 -5.63 10.62
CA THR A 105 -14.10 -4.30 10.02
C THR A 105 -13.96 -3.21 11.07
N ASP A 106 -14.67 -3.34 12.20
CA ASP A 106 -14.67 -2.36 13.28
C ASP A 106 -13.27 -2.17 13.91
N GLN A 107 -12.43 -3.22 13.93
CA GLN A 107 -11.08 -3.13 14.48
C GLN A 107 -10.16 -2.34 13.56
N ILE A 108 -10.25 -2.58 12.24
CA ILE A 108 -9.47 -1.83 11.25
C ILE A 108 -9.97 -0.39 11.19
N GLU A 109 -11.30 -0.18 11.24
CA GLU A 109 -11.92 1.14 11.27
C GLU A 109 -11.37 1.98 12.43
N ALA A 110 -11.31 1.41 13.64
CA ALA A 110 -10.79 2.10 14.81
C ALA A 110 -9.32 2.51 14.64
N ILE A 111 -8.47 1.63 14.10
CA ILE A 111 -7.06 1.96 13.85
C ILE A 111 -6.93 3.05 12.79
N LEU A 112 -7.67 2.96 11.69
CA LEU A 112 -7.61 3.98 10.63
C LEU A 112 -8.09 5.34 11.14
N ASP A 113 -9.17 5.38 11.92
CA ASP A 113 -9.70 6.62 12.50
C ASP A 113 -8.77 7.20 13.58
N GLU A 114 -8.20 6.34 14.43
CA GLU A 114 -7.22 6.73 15.44
C GLU A 114 -5.95 7.31 14.80
N SER A 115 -5.36 6.62 13.82
CA SER A 115 -4.15 7.11 13.14
C SER A 115 -4.41 8.35 12.28
N LEU A 116 -5.60 8.49 11.67
CA LEU A 116 -5.96 9.74 10.98
C LEU A 116 -6.03 10.92 11.96
N SER A 117 -6.70 10.73 13.10
CA SER A 117 -6.93 11.81 14.05
C SER A 117 -5.71 12.15 14.91
N GLN A 118 -4.95 11.15 15.36
CA GLN A 118 -3.78 11.34 16.22
C GLN A 118 -2.52 11.70 15.43
N ASP A 119 -2.24 10.99 14.34
CA ASP A 119 -0.94 11.11 13.66
C ASP A 119 -1.00 12.03 12.44
N LEU A 120 -2.07 11.94 11.66
CA LEU A 120 -2.25 12.77 10.46
C LEU A 120 -3.01 14.06 10.74
N ASN A 121 -3.44 14.28 11.99
CA ASN A 121 -4.21 15.43 12.48
C ASN A 121 -5.36 15.80 11.53
N THR A 122 -6.04 14.78 11.01
CA THR A 122 -7.12 14.90 10.03
C THR A 122 -8.26 13.96 10.38
N VAL A 123 -9.46 14.29 9.93
CA VAL A 123 -10.63 13.43 10.10
C VAL A 123 -11.23 13.18 8.74
N ALA A 124 -11.37 11.91 8.36
CA ALA A 124 -12.03 11.51 7.13
C ALA A 124 -13.55 11.56 7.32
N GLU A 125 -14.12 12.76 7.26
CA GLU A 125 -15.57 12.99 7.42
C GLU A 125 -16.42 12.34 6.32
N ASP A 126 -15.79 11.95 5.20
CA ASP A 126 -16.42 11.26 4.09
C ASP A 126 -16.73 9.77 4.38
N GLY A 127 -16.27 9.24 5.52
CA GLY A 127 -16.44 7.84 5.87
C GLY A 127 -15.61 6.89 5.02
N SER A 128 -14.62 7.39 4.27
CA SER A 128 -13.75 6.58 3.40
C SER A 128 -12.95 5.55 4.19
N TYR A 129 -12.56 5.84 5.43
CA TYR A 129 -11.87 4.91 6.32
C TYR A 129 -12.68 3.61 6.54
N LYS A 130 -14.01 3.69 6.65
CA LYS A 130 -14.88 2.51 6.77
C LYS A 130 -14.89 1.66 5.50
N GLN A 131 -14.96 2.32 4.35
CA GLN A 131 -14.94 1.65 3.04
C GLN A 131 -13.59 0.95 2.82
N VAL A 132 -12.50 1.61 3.17
CA VAL A 132 -11.13 1.05 3.11
C VAL A 132 -11.01 -0.15 4.04
N ALA A 133 -11.51 -0.08 5.27
CA ALA A 133 -11.52 -1.21 6.21
C ALA A 133 -12.28 -2.42 5.65
N GLN A 134 -13.45 -2.21 5.04
CA GLN A 134 -14.21 -3.28 4.40
C GLN A 134 -13.46 -3.89 3.21
N LEU A 135 -12.83 -3.04 2.39
CA LEU A 135 -12.05 -3.45 1.23
C LEU A 135 -10.87 -4.35 1.64
N ILE A 136 -10.14 -3.97 2.70
CA ILE A 136 -8.99 -4.73 3.21
C ILE A 136 -9.42 -6.15 3.62
N ILE A 137 -10.53 -6.29 4.33
CA ILE A 137 -11.06 -7.61 4.74
C ILE A 137 -11.52 -8.43 3.55
N GLN A 138 -12.19 -7.79 2.59
CA GLN A 138 -12.61 -8.47 1.38
C GLN A 138 -11.42 -8.98 0.56
N CYS A 139 -10.37 -8.17 0.41
CA CYS A 139 -9.11 -8.54 -0.20
C CYS A 139 -8.41 -9.67 0.56
N PHE A 140 -8.39 -9.63 1.89
CA PHE A 140 -7.85 -10.70 2.72
C PHE A 140 -8.55 -12.04 2.43
N ASN A 141 -9.88 -12.05 2.38
CA ASN A 141 -10.64 -13.25 2.04
C ASN A 141 -10.27 -13.77 0.64
N PHE A 142 -10.12 -12.89 -0.36
CA PHE A 142 -9.69 -13.30 -1.70
C PHE A 142 -8.25 -13.82 -1.72
N CYS A 143 -7.33 -13.27 -0.93
CA CYS A 143 -5.96 -13.79 -0.78
C CYS A 143 -5.97 -15.21 -0.19
N VAL A 144 -6.79 -15.45 0.84
CA VAL A 144 -6.96 -16.79 1.43
C VAL A 144 -7.53 -17.80 0.42
N HIS A 145 -8.40 -17.35 -0.48
CA HIS A 145 -8.97 -18.17 -1.55
C HIS A 145 -8.07 -18.27 -2.82
N GLY A 146 -6.92 -17.58 -2.86
CA GLY A 146 -6.02 -17.55 -4.01
C GLY A 146 -6.60 -16.86 -5.25
N GLN A 147 -7.60 -15.98 -5.08
CA GLN A 147 -8.31 -15.31 -6.16
C GLN A 147 -7.72 -13.92 -6.46
N TYR A 148 -6.45 -13.89 -6.89
CA TYR A 148 -5.73 -12.64 -7.19
C TYR A 148 -6.36 -11.82 -8.31
N ASN A 149 -7.03 -12.47 -9.27
CA ASN A 149 -7.72 -11.78 -10.36
C ASN A 149 -8.91 -10.95 -9.85
N GLU A 150 -9.63 -11.43 -8.83
CA GLU A 150 -10.76 -10.70 -8.23
C GLU A 150 -10.26 -9.50 -7.44
N ILE A 151 -9.12 -9.61 -6.75
CA ILE A 151 -8.47 -8.48 -6.08
C ILE A 151 -8.11 -7.40 -7.09
N ASN A 152 -7.50 -7.79 -8.21
CA ASN A 152 -7.13 -6.83 -9.25
C ASN A 152 -8.34 -6.25 -9.98
N ASN A 153 -9.45 -6.98 -10.08
CA ASN A 153 -10.70 -6.46 -10.63
C ASN A 153 -11.38 -5.49 -9.66
N LEU A 154 -11.33 -5.79 -8.35
CA LEU A 154 -11.91 -4.97 -7.29
C LEU A 154 -11.15 -3.65 -7.09
N LEU A 155 -9.82 -3.68 -7.11
CA LEU A 155 -8.97 -2.48 -7.10
C LEU A 155 -8.84 -1.84 -8.50
N GLY A 156 -9.31 -2.50 -9.56
CA GLY A 156 -9.13 -2.05 -10.95
C GLY A 156 -7.67 -2.13 -11.44
N PRO A 157 -7.34 -1.60 -12.64
CA PRO A 157 -5.94 -1.37 -13.02
C PRO A 157 -5.32 -0.30 -12.09
N GLU A 158 -4.02 -0.40 -11.79
CA GLU A 158 -3.29 0.56 -10.93
C GLU A 158 -3.38 1.96 -11.56
N THR A 159 -4.44 2.70 -11.27
CA THR A 159 -4.55 4.09 -11.68
C THR A 159 -3.56 4.83 -10.82
N ALA A 160 -2.43 5.20 -11.41
CA ALA A 160 -1.39 5.98 -10.77
C ALA A 160 -1.99 7.27 -10.20
N SER A 161 -2.44 7.20 -8.94
CA SER A 161 -2.90 8.31 -8.10
C SER A 161 -3.86 9.27 -8.82
N SER A 162 -5.18 9.10 -8.66
CA SER A 162 -6.19 10.09 -9.07
C SER A 162 -5.91 11.50 -8.54
N VAL A 163 -5.08 11.63 -7.51
CA VAL A 163 -4.60 12.92 -6.97
C VAL A 163 -3.81 13.71 -8.02
N LYS A 164 -3.03 13.06 -8.89
CA LYS A 164 -2.30 13.76 -9.98
C LYS A 164 -3.24 14.38 -11.01
N ASN A 165 -4.45 13.85 -11.16
CA ASN A 165 -5.41 14.32 -12.14
C ASN A 165 -6.33 15.42 -11.57
N CYS A 166 -6.51 15.48 -10.24
CA CYS A 166 -7.27 16.55 -9.59
C CYS A 166 -6.45 17.82 -9.31
N ILE A 167 -5.12 17.76 -9.35
CA ILE A 167 -4.23 18.94 -9.18
C ILE A 167 -4.10 19.78 -10.48
N LYS A 168 -4.65 19.31 -11.61
CA LYS A 168 -4.62 20.04 -12.90
C LYS A 168 -5.87 20.87 -13.14
N ILE A 169 -6.22 21.75 -12.20
CA ILE A 169 -7.17 22.84 -12.45
C ILE A 169 -6.48 24.13 -12.02
N GLY A 170 -5.88 24.82 -12.99
CA GLY A 170 -5.33 26.17 -12.79
C GLY A 170 -3.89 26.36 -13.24
N ASN A 171 -3.59 26.10 -14.52
CA ASN A 171 -2.82 27.00 -15.39
C ASN A 171 -2.65 26.33 -16.76
N ASP A 172 -3.59 26.60 -17.65
CA ASP A 172 -3.32 26.69 -19.08
C ASP A 172 -3.66 28.14 -19.45
N ASP A 173 -2.63 28.95 -19.64
CA ASP A 173 -2.60 29.85 -20.78
C ASP A 173 -1.15 29.91 -21.25
N ASP A 174 -0.97 29.44 -22.49
CA ASP A 174 0.18 29.62 -23.35
C ASP A 174 0.62 31.09 -23.36
N ASP A 175 1.93 31.34 -23.26
CA ASP A 175 2.57 32.33 -24.13
C ASP A 175 4.06 31.99 -24.32
N ASP A 176 4.32 31.50 -25.53
CA ASP A 176 5.60 31.48 -26.21
C ASP A 176 6.15 32.90 -26.35
N VAL A 177 7.24 33.25 -25.66
CA VAL A 177 8.19 34.26 -26.13
C VAL A 177 9.60 34.01 -25.61
N SER A 178 10.53 34.08 -26.56
CA SER A 178 11.96 33.84 -26.51
C SER A 178 12.76 34.50 -25.39
N GLU A 179 13.68 33.70 -24.83
CA GLU A 179 14.84 34.10 -24.04
C GLU A 179 15.82 34.95 -24.88
N MET A 180 15.86 36.25 -24.61
CA MET A 180 16.94 37.17 -25.01
C MET A 180 17.26 38.03 -23.80
N GLY A 181 18.43 37.82 -23.22
CA GLY A 181 18.94 38.64 -22.12
C GLY A 181 19.44 40.01 -22.60
N ASP A 182 19.61 40.89 -21.60
CA ASP A 182 20.40 42.12 -21.59
C ASP A 182 19.73 43.40 -22.12
N ASP A 183 19.36 44.32 -21.22
CA ASP A 183 20.11 45.58 -21.01
C ASP A 183 19.32 46.60 -20.13
N SER A 184 20.06 47.15 -19.17
CA SER A 184 20.00 48.45 -18.47
C SER A 184 18.71 49.09 -17.95
N GLU A 185 18.80 49.41 -16.66
CA GLU A 185 18.14 50.48 -15.91
C GLU A 185 18.16 51.84 -16.63
N MET A 186 17.03 52.56 -16.64
CA MET A 186 16.98 54.03 -16.54
C MET A 186 15.63 54.47 -15.94
N MET A 187 15.71 55.21 -14.83
CA MET A 187 14.64 56.07 -14.32
C MET A 187 14.38 57.21 -15.31
N ASP A 188 13.12 57.64 -15.46
CA ASP A 188 12.84 59.07 -15.36
C ASP A 188 11.42 59.33 -14.87
N ASP A 189 11.35 60.45 -14.18
CA ASP A 189 10.33 60.97 -13.29
C ASP A 189 9.30 61.82 -14.06
N ASP A 190 8.30 62.27 -13.31
CA ASP A 190 7.52 63.50 -13.51
C ASP A 190 6.32 63.52 -14.49
N ASP A 191 5.14 63.43 -13.85
CA ASP A 191 4.28 64.59 -13.52
C ASP A 191 2.91 64.74 -14.21
N ASP A 192 1.97 65.08 -13.32
CA ASP A 192 0.86 66.03 -13.46
C ASP A 192 -0.53 65.64 -14.04
N MET A 193 -1.50 65.74 -13.11
CA MET A 193 -2.77 66.50 -13.17
C MET A 193 -4.09 65.86 -13.65
N MET A 194 -5.04 65.80 -12.68
CA MET A 194 -6.49 66.11 -12.75
C MET A 194 -7.35 65.21 -13.67
N ASP A 195 -8.53 64.70 -13.32
CA ASP A 195 -9.76 65.46 -13.06
C ASP A 195 -10.95 64.47 -13.07
N ASP A 196 -11.98 64.83 -12.31
CA ASP A 196 -13.41 64.51 -12.44
C ASP A 196 -13.94 63.06 -12.68
N GLY A 197 -14.53 62.53 -11.61
CA GLY A 197 -15.93 62.10 -11.59
C GLY A 197 -16.48 61.21 -12.72
N LYS A 198 -16.54 59.89 -12.47
CA LYS A 198 -17.75 59.11 -12.79
C LYS A 198 -17.80 57.76 -12.08
N GLU A 199 -18.72 57.66 -11.12
CA GLU A 199 -19.28 56.39 -10.69
C GLU A 199 -19.78 55.62 -11.92
N THR A 200 -19.12 54.50 -12.24
CA THR A 200 -19.67 53.49 -13.14
C THR A 200 -20.11 52.31 -12.29
N ILE A 201 -21.36 52.42 -11.86
CA ILE A 201 -22.16 51.33 -11.30
C ILE A 201 -22.09 50.17 -12.29
N LYS A 202 -21.26 49.17 -12.01
CA LYS A 202 -21.33 47.87 -12.68
C LYS A 202 -22.67 47.26 -12.25
N LYS A 203 -23.63 47.23 -13.18
CA LYS A 203 -24.91 46.53 -13.04
C LYS A 203 -24.65 45.14 -12.49
N TYR A 204 -25.03 44.91 -11.24
CA TYR A 204 -25.32 43.57 -10.77
C TYR A 204 -26.57 43.12 -11.52
N SER A 205 -26.44 42.08 -12.33
CA SER A 205 -27.60 41.35 -12.82
C SER A 205 -28.30 40.77 -11.60
N GLU A 206 -29.52 41.21 -11.33
CA GLU A 206 -30.34 40.63 -10.27
C GLU A 206 -30.53 39.13 -10.56
N PRO A 207 -30.48 38.26 -9.54
CA PRO A 207 -30.83 36.86 -9.71
C PRO A 207 -32.34 36.76 -9.98
N ASP A 208 -32.70 36.06 -11.06
CA ASP A 208 -34.08 35.65 -11.30
C ASP A 208 -34.55 34.71 -10.16
N GLU A 209 -35.86 34.55 -9.99
CA GLU A 209 -36.51 33.75 -8.92
C GLU A 209 -36.07 32.27 -8.84
N ASP A 210 -35.27 31.78 -9.79
CA ASP A 210 -34.69 30.42 -9.81
C ASP A 210 -33.16 30.37 -9.60
N GLY A 211 -32.47 31.49 -9.33
CA GLY A 211 -31.08 31.48 -8.83
C GLY A 211 -29.97 31.11 -9.84
N TRP A 212 -30.23 31.12 -11.15
CA TRP A 212 -29.23 30.90 -12.19
C TRP A 212 -29.09 32.11 -13.13
N VAL A 213 -27.86 32.49 -13.47
CA VAL A 213 -27.56 33.60 -14.40
C VAL A 213 -27.32 33.07 -15.81
N THR A 214 -28.04 33.59 -16.79
CA THR A 214 -27.94 33.21 -18.21
C THR A 214 -26.68 33.79 -18.85
N VAL A 215 -25.75 32.92 -19.27
CA VAL A 215 -24.59 33.32 -20.08
C VAL A 215 -24.99 33.61 -21.53
N GLN A 216 -24.76 34.86 -21.97
CA GLN A 216 -24.88 35.26 -23.38
C GLN A 216 -23.70 34.68 -24.17
N LYS A 217 -23.97 33.95 -25.26
CA LYS A 217 -22.94 33.45 -26.18
C LYS A 217 -22.31 34.62 -26.94
N LYS A 218 -20.97 34.66 -26.98
CA LYS A 218 -20.19 35.51 -27.87
C LYS A 218 -19.98 34.82 -29.22
#